data_AF-A0A829D119-F1
#
_entry.id   AF-A0A829D119-F1
#
_cell.length_a   1.000
_cell.length_b   1.000
_cell.length_c   1.000
_cell.angle_alpha   90.00
_cell.angle_beta   90.00
_cell.angle_gamma   90.00
#
_symmetry.space_group_name_H-M   'P 1'
#
loop_
_entity.id
_entity.type
_entity.pdbx_description
1 polymer ?
#
loop_
_entity_poly.entity_id
_entity_poly.type
_entity_poly.pdbx_seq_one_letter_code
_entity_poly.pdbx_strand_id
1 'polypeptide(L)'
;MHLYIFPIIATIFFFVSSSLFGENLKLDLEQTNEILKHIQKDHRIGWENLETQIDFNLLKDKINKGSKSEVLKIFNEIKQTNRLKNLHQVDFNQDGKLDLIYDPENPTQDFVLIFLNTSKGYKLLYNRGGMIVDFKRSQKFVTFYIKAPSCCCLQYGSLEILNFDFDSNQLKSQISVSYSGVLHQPTQLEYFKRFKVSKNSAKLRTASVIDDKEIPDPCSDQKIQGNRIDLYNTNFEGFALSNKLNEKQMPDWYFVLIPSPYIKDKVYNLGWFQKQDLELIDTK
;
A
#
# COMPACT_ATOMS: atom_id res chain seq x y z
N MET A 1 43.35 -17.27 -11.37
CA MET A 1 42.55 -18.21 -10.53
C MET A 1 42.61 -17.69 -9.10
N HIS A 2 41.67 -16.84 -8.73
CA HIS A 2 41.56 -16.29 -7.37
C HIS A 2 40.22 -16.74 -6.81
N LEU A 3 40.30 -17.63 -5.83
CA LEU A 3 39.17 -18.11 -5.03
C LEU A 3 38.71 -16.96 -4.14
N TYR A 4 37.55 -16.39 -4.46
CA TYR A 4 36.80 -15.58 -3.52
C TYR A 4 36.04 -16.51 -2.58
N ILE A 5 36.48 -16.54 -1.32
CA ILE A 5 35.79 -17.19 -0.21
C ILE A 5 34.61 -16.28 0.16
N PHE A 6 33.38 -16.74 -0.10
CA PHE A 6 32.17 -16.13 0.44
C PHE A 6 32.09 -16.38 1.96
N PRO A 7 31.75 -15.39 2.79
CA PRO A 7 31.44 -15.65 4.18
C PRO A 7 30.07 -16.34 4.27
N ILE A 8 30.07 -17.56 4.78
CA ILE A 8 28.89 -18.29 5.23
C ILE A 8 28.29 -17.48 6.40
N ILE A 9 27.18 -16.79 6.16
CA ILE A 9 26.37 -16.23 7.25
C ILE A 9 25.64 -17.41 7.89
N ALA A 10 26.17 -17.85 9.04
CA ALA A 10 25.51 -18.80 9.91
C ALA A 10 24.14 -18.25 10.33
N THR A 11 23.07 -18.90 9.86
CA THR A 11 21.70 -18.62 10.26
C THR A 11 21.51 -19.06 11.71
N ILE A 12 21.62 -18.12 12.65
CA ILE A 12 21.24 -18.34 14.04
C ILE A 12 19.71 -18.26 14.11
N PHE A 13 19.08 -19.42 14.34
CA PHE A 13 17.66 -19.52 14.68
C PHE A 13 17.41 -18.81 16.02
N PHE A 14 16.88 -17.59 15.98
CA PHE A 14 16.20 -17.03 17.13
C PHE A 14 14.76 -17.58 17.17
N PHE A 15 14.53 -18.55 18.06
CA PHE A 15 13.18 -18.81 18.57
C PHE A 15 12.75 -17.57 19.37
N VAL A 16 12.01 -16.66 18.73
CA VAL A 16 11.34 -15.56 19.45
C VAL A 16 9.94 -16.02 19.80
N SER A 17 9.68 -16.03 21.11
CA SER A 17 8.42 -16.40 21.76
C SER A 17 7.26 -15.54 21.27
N SER A 18 6.15 -16.22 20.99
CA SER A 18 4.85 -15.69 20.57
C SER A 18 4.13 -14.93 21.69
N SER A 19 4.59 -13.73 22.05
CA SER A 19 3.95 -12.93 23.12
C SER A 19 4.02 -11.40 22.93
N LEU A 20 3.98 -10.91 21.69
CA LEU A 20 3.88 -9.47 21.40
C LEU A 20 2.85 -9.20 20.28
N PHE A 21 1.59 -9.56 20.49
CA PHE A 21 0.50 -9.19 19.56
C PHE A 21 -0.78 -8.76 20.30
N GLY A 22 -0.62 -8.13 21.46
CA GLY A 22 -1.73 -7.74 22.34
C GLY A 22 -2.47 -6.44 22.00
N GLU A 23 -1.93 -5.54 21.15
CA GLU A 23 -2.54 -4.19 21.02
C GLU A 23 -2.65 -3.59 19.60
N ASN A 24 -2.25 -4.28 18.52
CA ASN A 24 -2.10 -3.63 17.19
C ASN A 24 -3.00 -4.12 16.04
N LEU A 25 -4.12 -4.80 16.30
CA LEU A 25 -5.07 -5.20 15.23
C LEU A 25 -6.51 -4.78 15.56
N LYS A 26 -6.96 -3.65 15.01
CA LYS A 26 -8.40 -3.40 14.79
C LYS A 26 -8.62 -2.94 13.35
N LEU A 27 -8.16 -3.74 12.39
CA LEU A 27 -8.83 -3.77 11.10
C LEU A 27 -10.20 -4.39 11.34
N ASP A 28 -11.26 -3.69 10.98
CA ASP A 28 -12.62 -4.20 10.99
C ASP A 28 -13.09 -4.49 9.55
N LEU A 29 -14.34 -4.95 9.44
CA LEU A 29 -14.96 -5.27 8.17
C LEU A 29 -15.04 -4.04 7.25
N GLU A 30 -15.36 -2.86 7.79
CA GLU A 30 -15.53 -1.63 7.02
C GLU A 30 -14.20 -1.17 6.41
N GLN A 31 -13.15 -1.07 7.24
CA GLN A 31 -11.81 -0.71 6.79
C GLN A 31 -11.27 -1.69 5.75
N THR A 32 -11.52 -2.98 5.97
CA THR A 32 -11.07 -4.03 5.04
C THR A 32 -11.78 -3.96 3.70
N ASN A 33 -13.10 -3.70 3.70
CA ASN A 33 -13.86 -3.49 2.48
C ASN A 33 -13.39 -2.26 1.71
N GLU A 34 -13.08 -1.15 2.41
CA GLU A 34 -12.55 0.05 1.76
C GLU A 34 -11.16 -0.18 1.15
N ILE A 35 -10.25 -0.87 1.85
CA ILE A 35 -8.95 -1.30 1.29
C ILE A 35 -9.17 -2.02 -0.04
N LEU A 36 -10.06 -3.01 -0.06
CA LEU A 36 -10.26 -3.87 -1.21
C LEU A 36 -10.92 -3.15 -2.37
N LYS A 37 -11.88 -2.26 -2.09
CA LYS A 37 -12.50 -1.38 -3.09
C LYS A 37 -11.45 -0.59 -3.87
N HIS A 38 -10.44 -0.04 -3.19
CA HIS A 38 -9.38 0.74 -3.82
C HIS A 38 -8.32 -0.14 -4.53
N ILE A 39 -8.09 -1.37 -4.05
CA ILE A 39 -7.20 -2.32 -4.74
C ILE A 39 -7.85 -2.88 -6.02
N GLN A 40 -9.15 -3.17 -6.00
CA GLN A 40 -9.90 -3.75 -7.12
C GLN A 40 -10.17 -2.76 -8.26
N LYS A 41 -10.35 -1.47 -7.95
CA LYS A 41 -10.73 -0.47 -8.96
C LYS A 41 -9.56 0.43 -9.29
N ASP A 42 -9.11 0.40 -10.54
CA ASP A 42 -8.21 1.40 -11.10
C ASP A 42 -9.02 2.66 -11.47
N HIS A 43 -9.41 3.41 -10.45
CA HIS A 43 -10.00 4.73 -10.60
C HIS A 43 -9.04 5.74 -9.99
N ARG A 44 -8.88 6.87 -10.69
CA ARG A 44 -8.23 8.06 -10.14
C ARG A 44 -9.30 8.95 -9.54
N ILE A 45 -8.89 9.79 -8.61
CA ILE A 45 -9.76 10.85 -8.13
C ILE A 45 -10.05 11.86 -9.26
N GLY A 46 -11.30 12.32 -9.34
CA GLY A 46 -11.69 13.45 -10.18
C GLY A 46 -11.40 14.76 -9.45
N TRP A 47 -10.40 15.51 -9.90
CA TRP A 47 -9.96 16.75 -9.27
C TRP A 47 -10.91 17.93 -9.52
N GLU A 48 -11.71 17.86 -10.59
CA GLU A 48 -12.57 18.95 -11.08
C GLU A 48 -13.58 19.52 -10.06
N ASN A 49 -13.96 18.72 -9.05
CA ASN A 49 -14.90 19.13 -7.99
C ASN A 49 -14.21 19.55 -6.68
N LEU A 50 -12.88 19.42 -6.60
CA LEU A 50 -12.09 19.63 -5.39
C LEU A 50 -11.19 20.86 -5.48
N GLU A 51 -10.90 21.28 -6.70
CA GLU A 51 -9.94 22.34 -6.99
C GLU A 51 -10.56 23.74 -7.00
N THR A 52 -9.73 24.70 -6.61
CA THR A 52 -9.90 26.10 -6.99
C THR A 52 -9.13 26.41 -8.27
N GLN A 53 -9.59 27.37 -9.08
CA GLN A 53 -8.86 27.84 -10.26
C GLN A 53 -7.42 28.26 -9.89
N ILE A 54 -6.44 27.69 -10.57
CA ILE A 54 -5.02 27.89 -10.26
C ILE A 54 -4.49 29.20 -10.84
N ASP A 55 -3.94 30.06 -9.99
CA ASP A 55 -3.05 31.15 -10.40
C ASP A 55 -1.59 30.80 -10.13
N PHE A 56 -0.90 30.36 -11.18
CA PHE A 56 0.50 29.97 -11.12
C PHE A 56 1.46 31.13 -10.79
N ASN A 57 1.09 32.39 -11.03
CA ASN A 57 1.95 33.53 -10.71
C ASN A 57 1.99 33.78 -9.20
N LEU A 58 0.83 33.76 -8.54
CA LEU A 58 0.71 33.84 -7.08
C LEU A 58 1.42 32.66 -6.40
N LEU A 59 1.30 31.47 -6.98
CA LEU A 59 1.97 30.27 -6.49
C LEU A 59 3.50 30.40 -6.51
N LYS A 60 4.04 30.88 -7.63
CA LYS A 60 5.48 31.03 -7.86
C LYS A 60 6.12 31.97 -6.84
N ASP A 61 5.48 33.10 -6.55
CA ASP A 61 5.99 34.06 -5.58
C ASP A 61 6.07 33.48 -4.17
N LYS A 62 5.08 32.68 -3.79
CA LYS A 62 5.05 32.02 -2.48
C LYS A 62 6.11 30.93 -2.36
N ILE A 63 6.33 30.14 -3.41
CA ILE A 63 7.38 29.12 -3.45
C ILE A 63 8.77 29.78 -3.34
N ASN A 64 9.01 30.87 -4.08
CA ASN A 64 10.30 31.54 -4.12
C ASN A 64 10.66 32.28 -2.81
N LYS A 65 9.67 32.79 -2.07
CA LYS A 65 9.90 33.63 -0.87
C LYS A 65 10.07 32.86 0.44
N GLY A 66 9.61 31.60 0.52
CA GLY A 66 9.59 30.87 1.79
C GLY A 66 9.98 29.39 1.72
N SER A 67 9.78 28.72 0.59
CA SER A 67 10.00 27.27 0.53
C SER A 67 11.49 26.90 0.57
N LYS A 68 11.79 25.71 1.11
CA LYS A 68 13.14 25.14 1.08
C LYS A 68 13.59 24.90 -0.37
N SER A 69 14.91 24.88 -0.58
CA SER A 69 15.53 24.66 -1.91
C SER A 69 15.03 23.40 -2.63
N GLU A 70 14.75 22.33 -1.89
CA GLU A 70 14.21 21.07 -2.42
C GLU A 70 12.82 21.25 -3.06
N VAL A 71 11.91 21.96 -2.39
CA VAL A 71 10.56 22.24 -2.91
C VAL A 71 10.65 23.09 -4.18
N LEU A 72 11.55 24.07 -4.19
CA LEU A 72 11.78 24.91 -5.37
C LEU A 72 12.33 24.09 -6.55
N LYS A 73 13.25 23.16 -6.29
CA LYS A 73 13.81 22.25 -7.32
C LYS A 73 12.70 21.40 -7.96
N ILE A 74 11.88 20.74 -7.14
CA ILE A 74 10.76 19.91 -7.61
C ILE A 74 9.79 20.73 -8.46
N PHE A 75 9.43 21.93 -8.00
CA PHE A 75 8.51 22.78 -8.75
C PHE A 75 9.09 23.22 -10.11
N ASN A 76 10.38 23.55 -10.14
CA ASN A 76 11.04 23.89 -11.40
C ASN A 76 11.07 22.69 -12.36
N GLU A 77 11.29 21.47 -11.87
CA GLU A 77 11.25 20.25 -12.69
C GLU A 77 9.84 19.99 -13.27
N ILE A 78 8.79 20.10 -12.47
CA ILE A 78 7.39 19.98 -12.92
C ILE A 78 7.08 21.02 -14.01
N LYS A 79 7.57 22.25 -13.82
CA LYS A 79 7.38 23.33 -14.79
C LYS A 79 8.14 23.07 -16.09
N GLN A 80 9.41 22.67 -16.03
CA GLN A 80 10.25 22.41 -17.19
C GLN A 80 9.73 21.24 -18.03
N THR A 81 9.07 20.27 -17.39
CA THR A 81 8.47 19.10 -18.05
C THR A 81 7.04 19.32 -18.53
N ASN A 82 6.50 20.54 -18.41
CA ASN A 82 5.13 20.91 -18.77
C ASN A 82 4.04 20.03 -18.08
N ARG A 83 4.30 19.64 -16.82
CA ARG A 83 3.42 18.78 -16.01
C ARG A 83 2.60 19.55 -14.97
N LEU A 84 2.53 20.87 -15.09
CA LEU A 84 1.78 21.74 -14.16
C LEU A 84 0.28 21.41 -14.09
N LYS A 85 -0.29 20.83 -15.15
CA LYS A 85 -1.68 20.33 -15.19
C LYS A 85 -1.99 19.24 -14.15
N ASN A 86 -0.97 18.58 -13.60
CA ASN A 86 -1.08 17.53 -12.59
C ASN A 86 -0.89 18.08 -11.17
N LEU A 87 -0.73 19.40 -11.03
CA LEU A 87 -0.61 20.07 -9.75
C LEU A 87 -1.97 20.67 -9.39
N HIS A 88 -2.47 20.27 -8.24
CA HIS A 88 -3.79 20.59 -7.75
C HIS A 88 -3.70 21.48 -6.50
N GLN A 89 -4.55 22.50 -6.43
CA GLN A 89 -4.66 23.39 -5.27
C GLN A 89 -5.90 23.05 -4.47
N VAL A 90 -5.69 22.69 -3.20
CA VAL A 90 -6.73 22.13 -2.35
C VAL A 90 -6.50 22.58 -0.92
N ASP A 91 -7.50 23.15 -0.24
CA ASP A 91 -7.47 23.30 1.22
C ASP A 91 -7.85 21.94 1.85
N PHE A 92 -6.86 21.07 2.04
CA PHE A 92 -7.14 19.71 2.52
C PHE A 92 -7.28 19.64 4.04
N ASN A 93 -6.66 20.59 4.76
CA ASN A 93 -6.68 20.65 6.22
C ASN A 93 -7.73 21.62 6.78
N GLN A 94 -8.50 22.28 5.92
CA GLN A 94 -9.58 23.21 6.27
C GLN A 94 -9.09 24.41 7.10
N ASP A 95 -7.86 24.88 6.83
CA ASP A 95 -7.29 26.05 7.51
C ASP A 95 -7.51 27.37 6.75
N GLY A 96 -8.22 27.33 5.62
CA GLY A 96 -8.48 28.46 4.74
C GLY A 96 -7.34 28.79 3.79
N LYS A 97 -6.27 27.99 3.75
CA LYS A 97 -5.13 28.17 2.83
C LYS A 97 -5.05 26.99 1.87
N LEU A 98 -4.77 27.31 0.61
CA LEU A 98 -4.61 26.28 -0.42
C LEU A 98 -3.28 25.55 -0.28
N ASP A 99 -3.34 24.26 -0.04
CA ASP A 99 -2.22 23.32 -0.11
C ASP A 99 -1.99 22.87 -1.56
N LEU A 100 -0.92 22.10 -1.79
CA LEU A 100 -0.64 21.53 -3.11
C LEU A 100 -0.58 20.02 -3.07
N ILE A 101 -1.17 19.41 -4.08
CA ILE A 101 -1.04 17.98 -4.36
C ILE A 101 -0.60 17.83 -5.80
N TYR A 102 0.43 17.05 -6.07
CA TYR A 102 0.78 16.65 -7.41
C TYR A 102 0.39 15.17 -7.59
N ASP A 103 -0.54 14.89 -8.51
CA ASP A 103 -0.98 13.53 -8.85
C ASP A 103 -0.51 13.17 -10.27
N PRO A 104 0.51 12.33 -10.41
CA PRO A 104 1.17 12.12 -11.70
C PRO A 104 0.29 11.38 -12.71
N GLU A 105 0.40 11.73 -13.99
CA GLU A 105 -0.22 10.96 -15.09
C GLU A 105 0.35 9.53 -15.20
N ASN A 106 1.65 9.35 -14.93
CA ASN A 106 2.30 8.04 -14.98
C ASN A 106 2.76 7.56 -13.58
N PRO A 107 1.92 6.80 -12.85
CA PRO A 107 2.15 6.47 -11.45
C PRO A 107 3.27 5.45 -11.21
N THR A 108 3.79 4.84 -12.29
CA THR A 108 4.90 3.88 -12.22
C THR A 108 6.27 4.52 -12.41
N GLN A 109 6.30 5.75 -12.91
CA GLN A 109 7.55 6.48 -13.23
C GLN A 109 7.67 7.78 -12.46
N ASP A 110 6.56 8.33 -11.95
CA ASP A 110 6.51 9.58 -11.23
C ASP A 110 5.98 9.39 -9.80
N PHE A 111 6.06 10.46 -9.01
CA PHE A 111 5.75 10.48 -7.59
C PHE A 111 4.48 11.28 -7.32
N VAL A 112 3.65 10.81 -6.38
CA VAL A 112 2.66 11.66 -5.72
C VAL A 112 3.39 12.58 -4.75
N LEU A 113 3.08 13.86 -4.81
CA LEU A 113 3.64 14.85 -3.89
C LEU A 113 2.51 15.54 -3.13
N ILE A 114 2.66 15.68 -1.81
CA ILE A 114 1.72 16.42 -0.97
C ILE A 114 2.50 17.50 -0.24
N PHE A 115 2.06 18.76 -0.38
CA PHE A 115 2.69 19.92 0.24
C PHE A 115 1.70 20.66 1.12
N LEU A 116 2.08 20.89 2.38
CA LEU A 116 1.33 21.73 3.29
C LEU A 116 1.73 23.20 3.14
N ASN A 117 0.74 24.06 3.09
CA ASN A 117 0.89 25.50 3.07
C ASN A 117 1.10 26.06 4.48
N THR A 118 2.32 26.49 4.77
CA THR A 118 2.67 27.08 6.08
C THR A 118 2.92 28.58 5.96
N SER A 119 2.99 29.28 7.09
CA SER A 119 3.39 30.70 7.13
C SER A 119 4.81 30.94 6.56
N LYS A 120 5.64 29.90 6.53
CA LYS A 120 7.00 29.94 5.97
C LYS A 120 7.06 29.45 4.52
N GLY A 121 5.93 29.22 3.84
CA GLY A 121 5.90 28.63 2.50
C GLY A 121 5.49 27.15 2.53
N TYR A 122 5.77 26.42 1.45
CA TYR A 122 5.31 25.03 1.31
C TYR A 122 6.28 24.04 1.96
N LYS A 123 5.73 23.10 2.72
CA LYS A 123 6.44 21.97 3.32
C LYS A 123 6.03 20.68 2.60
N LEU A 124 6.99 19.97 2.00
CA LEU A 124 6.77 18.63 1.47
C LEU A 124 6.44 17.66 2.62
N LEU A 125 5.29 17.00 2.53
CA LEU A 125 4.81 15.99 3.47
C LEU A 125 4.95 14.57 2.94
N TYR A 126 4.82 14.39 1.62
CA TYR A 126 4.83 13.08 0.98
C TYR A 126 5.54 13.14 -0.37
N ASN A 127 6.33 12.12 -0.66
CA ASN A 127 7.03 11.93 -1.92
C ASN A 127 7.30 10.43 -2.15
N ARG A 128 6.33 9.73 -2.76
CA ARG A 128 6.47 8.31 -3.15
C ARG A 128 5.70 8.05 -4.44
N GLY A 129 6.09 6.98 -5.15
CA GLY A 129 5.43 6.54 -6.38
C GLY A 129 3.97 6.15 -6.16
N GLY A 130 3.16 6.32 -7.19
CA GLY A 130 1.75 5.94 -7.22
C GLY A 130 0.82 7.00 -7.79
N MET A 131 -0.47 6.85 -7.52
CA MET A 131 -1.54 7.80 -7.84
C MET A 131 -2.52 7.90 -6.68
N ILE A 132 -3.22 9.03 -6.58
CA ILE A 132 -4.30 9.19 -5.61
C ILE A 132 -5.57 8.58 -6.18
N VAL A 133 -6.10 7.56 -5.50
CA VAL A 133 -7.33 6.87 -5.92
C VAL A 133 -8.55 7.35 -5.14
N ASP A 134 -8.34 7.89 -3.93
CA ASP A 134 -9.42 8.51 -3.14
C ASP A 134 -8.84 9.48 -2.10
N PHE A 135 -9.68 10.40 -1.66
CA PHE A 135 -9.38 11.48 -0.73
C PHE A 135 -10.64 11.80 0.09
N LYS A 136 -10.59 11.54 1.40
CA LYS A 136 -11.74 11.69 2.29
C LYS A 136 -11.44 12.66 3.42
N ARG A 137 -12.22 13.73 3.51
CA ARG A 137 -12.11 14.72 4.59
C ARG A 137 -13.03 14.35 5.75
N SER A 138 -12.52 14.56 6.96
CA SER A 138 -13.23 14.55 8.23
C SER A 138 -13.11 15.95 8.88
N GLN A 139 -13.70 16.12 10.06
CA GLN A 139 -13.57 17.35 10.85
C GLN A 139 -12.17 17.52 11.47
N LYS A 140 -11.39 16.44 11.63
CA LYS A 140 -10.10 16.46 12.35
C LYS A 140 -8.91 15.94 11.53
N PHE A 141 -9.19 15.28 10.42
CA PHE A 141 -8.14 14.68 9.59
C PHE A 141 -8.61 14.59 8.15
N VAL A 142 -7.66 14.37 7.25
CA VAL A 142 -7.93 13.94 5.88
C VAL A 142 -7.20 12.63 5.61
N THR A 143 -7.89 11.70 4.97
CA THR A 143 -7.37 10.39 4.59
C THR A 143 -7.08 10.36 3.09
N PHE A 144 -5.85 10.03 2.74
CA PHE A 144 -5.41 9.80 1.36
C PHE A 144 -5.30 8.30 1.11
N TYR A 145 -5.81 7.86 -0.03
CA TYR A 145 -5.62 6.51 -0.55
C TYR A 145 -4.71 6.60 -1.76
N ILE A 146 -3.49 6.09 -1.62
CA ILE A 146 -2.44 6.17 -2.65
C ILE A 146 -2.16 4.76 -3.14
N LYS A 147 -2.41 4.52 -4.43
CA LYS A 147 -2.17 3.24 -5.07
C LYS A 147 -0.91 3.31 -5.91
N ALA A 148 0.06 2.46 -5.62
CA ALA A 148 1.18 2.19 -6.51
C ALA A 148 0.83 0.94 -7.34
N PRO A 149 0.56 1.07 -8.65
CA PRO A 149 0.28 -0.11 -9.47
C PRO A 149 1.51 -1.01 -9.55
N SER A 150 1.28 -2.31 -9.66
CA SER A 150 2.34 -3.25 -10.02
C SER A 150 2.87 -2.87 -11.40
N CYS A 151 4.18 -2.68 -11.53
CA CYS A 151 4.78 -2.32 -12.80
C CYS A 151 6.06 -3.06 -13.05
N CYS A 152 6.34 -3.18 -14.34
CA CYS A 152 7.68 -3.31 -14.84
C CYS A 152 8.22 -4.66 -14.37
N CYS A 153 9.38 -4.65 -13.73
CA CYS A 153 9.95 -5.83 -13.11
C CYS A 153 9.20 -6.17 -11.79
N LEU A 154 8.80 -5.18 -10.98
CA LEU A 154 8.14 -5.42 -9.70
C LEU A 154 6.76 -6.06 -9.87
N GLN A 155 6.67 -7.35 -9.55
CA GLN A 155 5.42 -8.13 -9.56
C GLN A 155 4.42 -7.72 -8.47
N TYR A 156 4.69 -6.65 -7.72
CA TYR A 156 3.90 -6.21 -6.59
C TYR A 156 3.44 -4.77 -6.76
N GLY A 157 2.16 -4.52 -6.50
CA GLY A 157 1.61 -3.20 -6.26
C GLY A 157 1.36 -2.97 -4.76
N SER A 158 0.97 -1.75 -4.41
CA SER A 158 0.56 -1.43 -3.05
C SER A 158 -0.58 -0.41 -2.99
N LEU A 159 -1.31 -0.46 -1.89
CA LEU A 159 -2.20 0.60 -1.45
C LEU A 159 -1.69 1.13 -0.11
N GLU A 160 -1.39 2.42 -0.04
CA GLU A 160 -1.04 3.12 1.19
C GLU A 160 -2.19 4.04 1.61
N ILE A 161 -2.59 3.94 2.88
CA ILE A 161 -3.61 4.77 3.50
C ILE A 161 -2.91 5.72 4.47
N LEU A 162 -2.96 7.01 4.19
CA LEU A 162 -2.31 8.05 4.98
C LEU A 162 -3.36 8.92 5.66
N ASN A 163 -3.16 9.26 6.93
CA ASN A 163 -3.95 10.28 7.61
C ASN A 163 -3.09 11.51 7.88
N PHE A 164 -3.57 12.66 7.43
CA PHE A 164 -3.06 13.95 7.87
C PHE A 164 -3.94 14.46 9.01
N ASP A 165 -3.33 14.67 10.16
CA ASP A 165 -3.98 15.16 11.37
C ASP A 165 -3.86 16.68 11.45
N PHE A 166 -5.00 17.37 11.58
CA PHE A 166 -5.06 18.84 11.48
C PHE A 166 -4.38 19.53 12.67
N ASP A 167 -4.48 18.95 13.87
CA ASP A 167 -3.92 19.53 15.09
C ASP A 167 -2.39 19.48 15.07
N SER A 168 -1.83 18.34 14.67
CA SER A 168 -0.37 18.11 14.65
C SER A 168 0.29 18.56 13.35
N ASN A 169 -0.47 18.80 12.28
CA ASN A 169 0.04 19.05 10.94
C ASN A 169 1.02 17.96 10.46
N GLN A 170 0.72 16.70 10.79
CA GLN A 170 1.53 15.54 10.44
C GLN A 170 0.75 14.58 9.56
N LEU A 171 1.39 14.15 8.48
CA LEU A 171 0.96 13.03 7.66
C LEU A 171 1.57 11.74 8.22
N LYS A 172 0.73 10.75 8.53
CA LYS A 172 1.15 9.45 9.07
C LYS A 172 0.58 8.32 8.23
N SER A 173 1.43 7.35 7.90
CA SER A 173 0.99 6.10 7.31
C SER A 173 0.18 5.32 8.34
N GLN A 174 -1.03 4.93 7.94
CA GLN A 174 -1.93 4.14 8.76
C GLN A 174 -1.87 2.68 8.36
N ILE A 175 -2.00 2.37 7.08
CA ILE A 175 -2.02 1.00 6.59
C ILE A 175 -1.29 0.97 5.25
N SER A 176 -0.48 -0.05 5.04
CA SER A 176 0.06 -0.37 3.73
C SER A 176 -0.31 -1.80 3.37
N VAL A 177 -0.86 -2.01 2.19
CA VAL A 177 -1.24 -3.34 1.70
C VAL A 177 -0.49 -3.61 0.41
N SER A 178 0.36 -4.63 0.42
CA SER A 178 1.06 -5.14 -0.75
C SER A 178 0.28 -6.28 -1.39
N TYR A 179 0.26 -6.32 -2.72
CA TYR A 179 -0.43 -7.36 -3.48
C TYR A 179 0.31 -7.65 -4.77
N SER A 180 0.21 -8.88 -5.28
CA SER A 180 0.80 -9.22 -6.57
C SER A 180 -0.02 -8.64 -7.73
N GLY A 181 0.64 -8.15 -8.78
CA GLY A 181 0.01 -7.66 -10.01
C GLY A 181 -0.77 -8.73 -10.78
N VAL A 182 -0.44 -10.01 -10.57
CA VAL A 182 -1.15 -11.17 -11.13
C VAL A 182 -2.04 -11.86 -10.10
N LEU A 183 -2.37 -11.18 -9.00
CA LEU A 183 -3.27 -11.70 -7.98
C LEU A 183 -4.67 -11.89 -8.56
N HIS A 184 -5.15 -13.14 -8.57
CA HIS A 184 -6.52 -13.47 -8.96
C HIS A 184 -7.45 -13.09 -7.81
N GLN A 185 -8.15 -11.97 -7.94
CA GLN A 185 -9.04 -11.47 -6.89
C GLN A 185 -10.43 -12.11 -7.02
N PRO A 186 -11.12 -12.38 -5.89
CA PRO A 186 -12.51 -12.82 -5.93
C PRO A 186 -13.42 -11.70 -6.47
N THR A 187 -14.50 -12.07 -7.14
CA THR A 187 -15.49 -11.12 -7.69
C THR A 187 -16.33 -10.45 -6.60
N GLN A 188 -16.56 -11.15 -5.48
CA GLN A 188 -17.27 -10.63 -4.32
C GLN A 188 -16.54 -11.01 -3.02
N LEU A 189 -16.63 -10.09 -2.05
CA LEU A 189 -16.12 -10.25 -0.70
C LEU A 189 -17.32 -10.54 0.18
N GLU A 190 -17.45 -11.80 0.60
CA GLU A 190 -18.64 -12.30 1.29
C GLU A 190 -18.28 -12.83 2.68
N TYR A 191 -17.03 -12.61 3.12
CA TYR A 191 -16.47 -13.32 4.25
C TYR A 191 -15.61 -12.38 5.08
N PHE A 192 -15.80 -12.36 6.40
CA PHE A 192 -14.86 -11.71 7.31
C PHE A 192 -14.72 -12.56 8.55
N LYS A 193 -13.68 -13.39 8.56
CA LYS A 193 -13.33 -14.21 9.73
C LYS A 193 -11.86 -14.07 10.04
N ARG A 194 -11.55 -14.04 11.33
CA ARG A 194 -10.16 -14.15 11.77
C ARG A 194 -9.68 -15.58 11.56
N PHE A 195 -8.38 -15.72 11.33
CA PHE A 195 -7.72 -17.01 11.30
C PHE A 195 -6.35 -16.90 11.95
N LYS A 196 -5.78 -18.05 12.32
CA LYS A 196 -4.35 -18.23 12.51
C LYS A 196 -3.82 -19.26 11.52
N VAL A 197 -2.57 -19.10 11.12
CA VAL A 197 -1.85 -20.09 10.34
C VAL A 197 -1.60 -21.32 11.21
N SER A 198 -1.99 -22.51 10.72
CA SER A 198 -2.00 -23.75 11.50
C SER A 198 -0.67 -24.51 11.51
N LYS A 199 0.23 -24.19 10.56
CA LYS A 199 1.53 -24.88 10.41
C LYS A 199 2.62 -23.96 9.88
N ASN A 200 3.88 -24.37 10.06
CA ASN A 200 5.02 -23.62 9.53
C ASN A 200 5.09 -23.67 7.99
N SER A 201 5.63 -22.60 7.41
CA SER A 201 5.82 -22.44 5.97
C SER A 201 4.54 -22.60 5.14
N ALA A 202 3.41 -22.11 5.65
CA ALA A 202 2.19 -21.93 4.87
C ALA A 202 2.47 -20.95 3.72
N LYS A 203 1.99 -21.29 2.52
CA LYS A 203 2.31 -20.53 1.30
C LYS A 203 1.18 -19.60 0.94
N LEU A 204 1.43 -18.30 0.99
CA LEU A 204 0.52 -17.30 0.43
C LEU A 204 0.70 -17.30 -1.09
N ARG A 205 -0.40 -17.31 -1.85
CA ARG A 205 -0.37 -17.50 -3.31
C ARG A 205 -1.13 -16.43 -4.09
N THR A 206 -0.74 -16.22 -5.34
CA THR A 206 -1.42 -15.29 -6.26
C THR A 206 -2.74 -15.86 -6.79
N ALA A 207 -2.93 -17.17 -6.75
CA ALA A 207 -4.16 -17.82 -7.19
C ALA A 207 -4.50 -19.02 -6.31
N SER A 208 -5.78 -19.40 -6.30
CA SER A 208 -6.34 -20.54 -5.59
C SER A 208 -6.00 -21.88 -6.28
N VAL A 209 -4.73 -22.12 -6.53
CA VAL A 209 -4.17 -23.33 -7.16
C VAL A 209 -2.74 -23.50 -6.66
N ILE A 210 -2.24 -24.73 -6.61
CA ILE A 210 -0.82 -24.97 -6.35
C ILE A 210 -0.09 -24.93 -7.69
N ASP A 211 0.75 -23.91 -7.87
CA ASP A 211 1.77 -23.91 -8.91
C ASP A 211 3.13 -23.61 -8.28
N ASP A 212 4.00 -24.62 -8.29
CA ASP A 212 5.33 -24.56 -7.70
C ASP A 212 6.41 -24.68 -8.79
N LYS A 213 6.05 -24.55 -10.07
CA LYS A 213 7.02 -24.57 -11.18
C LYS A 213 7.96 -23.39 -11.05
N GLU A 214 9.25 -23.63 -11.23
CA GLU A 214 10.21 -22.54 -11.34
C GLU A 214 9.95 -21.74 -12.61
N ILE A 215 9.79 -20.43 -12.46
CA ILE A 215 9.68 -19.50 -13.57
C ILE A 215 10.78 -18.42 -13.45
N PRO A 216 11.28 -17.87 -14.56
CA PRO A 216 12.21 -16.76 -14.52
C PRO A 216 11.59 -15.57 -13.77
N ASP A 217 12.37 -14.93 -12.90
CA ASP A 217 12.02 -13.62 -12.36
C ASP A 217 12.12 -12.57 -13.49
N PRO A 218 11.06 -11.79 -13.79
CA PRO A 218 11.16 -10.71 -14.77
C PRO A 218 12.18 -9.62 -14.41
N CYS A 219 12.65 -9.55 -13.15
CA CYS A 219 13.59 -8.53 -12.67
C CYS A 219 15.04 -8.97 -12.61
N SER A 220 15.29 -10.28 -12.57
CA SER A 220 16.58 -10.81 -12.16
C SER A 220 16.85 -12.16 -12.78
N ASP A 221 18.12 -12.59 -12.72
CA ASP A 221 18.49 -13.94 -13.16
C ASP A 221 18.06 -15.03 -12.16
N GLN A 222 17.35 -14.66 -11.08
CA GLN A 222 16.81 -15.61 -10.12
C GLN A 222 15.55 -16.29 -10.68
N LYS A 223 15.26 -17.45 -10.13
CA LYS A 223 14.01 -18.16 -10.40
C LYS A 223 13.08 -17.97 -9.21
N ILE A 224 11.82 -17.68 -9.50
CA ILE A 224 10.75 -17.65 -8.50
C ILE A 224 9.92 -18.93 -8.59
N GLN A 225 9.24 -19.25 -7.49
CA GLN A 225 8.44 -20.48 -7.39
C GLN A 225 6.98 -20.20 -7.72
N GLY A 226 6.65 -20.39 -9.00
CA GLY A 226 5.31 -20.38 -9.56
C GLY A 226 4.46 -19.24 -9.02
N ASN A 227 3.38 -19.61 -8.33
CA ASN A 227 2.41 -18.65 -7.82
C ASN A 227 2.57 -18.32 -6.33
N ARG A 228 3.74 -18.56 -5.73
CA ARG A 228 4.02 -18.23 -4.32
C ARG A 228 4.35 -16.74 -4.18
N ILE A 229 3.66 -16.08 -3.25
CA ILE A 229 3.90 -14.69 -2.83
C ILE A 229 4.88 -14.68 -1.65
N ASP A 230 4.58 -15.47 -0.62
CA ASP A 230 5.33 -15.43 0.64
C ASP A 230 5.10 -16.70 1.47
N LEU A 231 5.85 -16.83 2.57
CA LEU A 231 5.79 -17.94 3.51
C LEU A 231 5.47 -17.45 4.93
N TYR A 232 4.55 -18.14 5.59
CA TYR A 232 4.11 -17.80 6.94
C TYR A 232 4.34 -18.96 7.90
N ASN A 233 4.80 -18.62 9.09
CA ASN A 233 4.93 -19.58 10.19
C ASN A 233 3.62 -19.73 10.96
N THR A 234 3.55 -20.78 11.77
CA THR A 234 2.39 -21.02 12.63
C THR A 234 2.09 -19.82 13.53
N ASN A 235 0.82 -19.66 13.90
CA ASN A 235 0.28 -18.58 14.75
C ASN A 235 0.29 -17.16 14.17
N PHE A 236 0.71 -16.96 12.91
CA PHE A 236 0.40 -15.69 12.23
C PHE A 236 -1.12 -15.54 12.10
N GLU A 237 -1.65 -14.41 12.53
CA GLU A 237 -3.08 -14.11 12.44
C GLU A 237 -3.41 -13.18 11.28
N GLY A 238 -4.58 -13.35 10.69
CA GLY A 238 -5.07 -12.50 9.62
C GLY A 238 -6.59 -12.57 9.47
N PHE A 239 -7.07 -12.02 8.37
CA PHE A 239 -8.49 -11.98 8.02
C PHE A 239 -8.73 -12.74 6.72
N ALA A 240 -9.63 -13.70 6.74
CA ALA A 240 -10.17 -14.34 5.57
C ALA A 240 -11.35 -13.49 5.05
N LEU A 241 -11.25 -13.10 3.78
CA LEU A 241 -12.06 -12.06 3.13
C LEU A 241 -13.03 -12.61 2.08
N SER A 242 -12.68 -13.77 1.53
CA SER A 242 -13.52 -14.54 0.62
C SER A 242 -13.05 -15.99 0.62
N ASN A 243 -13.79 -16.86 -0.05
CA ASN A 243 -13.39 -18.26 -0.21
C ASN A 243 -13.66 -18.74 -1.63
N LYS A 244 -12.94 -19.78 -2.03
CA LYS A 244 -13.26 -20.58 -3.21
C LYS A 244 -13.74 -21.94 -2.74
N LEU A 245 -14.91 -22.32 -3.23
CA LEU A 245 -15.52 -23.61 -2.94
C LEU A 245 -14.98 -24.69 -3.88
N ASN A 246 -14.88 -25.93 -3.39
CA ASN A 246 -14.62 -27.12 -4.20
C ASN A 246 -15.92 -27.69 -4.80
N GLU A 247 -15.82 -28.80 -5.53
CA GLU A 247 -16.96 -29.50 -6.15
C GLU A 247 -18.05 -29.92 -5.14
N LYS A 248 -17.68 -30.08 -3.87
CA LYS A 248 -18.61 -30.42 -2.77
C LYS A 248 -19.18 -29.16 -2.08
N GLN A 249 -19.03 -27.98 -2.68
CA GLN A 249 -19.43 -26.69 -2.13
C GLN A 249 -18.81 -26.36 -0.76
N MET A 250 -17.64 -26.92 -0.45
CA MET A 250 -16.90 -26.60 0.77
C MET A 250 -15.73 -25.67 0.46
N PRO A 251 -15.40 -24.70 1.34
CA PRO A 251 -14.21 -23.90 1.17
C PRO A 251 -12.97 -24.79 1.04
N ASP A 252 -12.16 -24.53 0.02
CA ASP A 252 -10.85 -25.17 -0.19
C ASP A 252 -9.72 -24.13 -0.17
N TRP A 253 -10.05 -22.89 -0.50
CA TRP A 253 -9.13 -21.76 -0.44
C TRP A 253 -9.79 -20.56 0.22
N TYR A 254 -8.99 -19.76 0.90
CA TYR A 254 -9.40 -18.46 1.42
C TYR A 254 -8.56 -17.36 0.79
N PHE A 255 -9.22 -16.31 0.33
CA PHE A 255 -8.59 -15.04 0.01
C PHE A 255 -8.38 -14.29 1.31
N VAL A 256 -7.15 -13.84 1.58
CA VAL A 256 -6.76 -13.35 2.90
C VAL A 256 -6.05 -12.01 2.84
N LEU A 257 -6.17 -11.26 3.94
CA LEU A 257 -5.32 -10.14 4.31
C LEU A 257 -4.55 -10.53 5.58
N ILE A 258 -3.23 -10.51 5.54
CA ILE A 258 -2.36 -10.99 6.62
C ILE A 258 -1.19 -10.04 6.81
N PRO A 259 -0.73 -9.74 8.04
CA PRO A 259 0.42 -8.87 8.27
C PRO A 259 1.67 -9.38 7.55
N SER A 260 2.53 -8.49 7.05
CA SER A 260 3.80 -8.87 6.45
C SER A 260 4.68 -9.61 7.46
N PRO A 261 5.33 -10.73 7.08
CA PRO A 261 6.22 -11.45 7.98
C PRO A 261 7.56 -10.71 8.16
N TYR A 262 7.88 -9.75 7.30
CA TYR A 262 9.17 -9.04 7.29
C TYR A 262 9.10 -7.63 7.91
N ILE A 263 7.94 -6.97 7.80
CA ILE A 263 7.77 -5.58 8.26
C ILE A 263 6.79 -5.56 9.43
N LYS A 264 7.29 -5.09 10.57
CA LYS A 264 6.46 -4.89 11.76
C LYS A 264 5.60 -3.64 11.57
N ASP A 265 4.38 -3.71 12.10
CA ASP A 265 3.36 -2.66 12.17
C ASP A 265 2.68 -2.25 10.86
N LYS A 266 1.38 -2.59 10.78
CA LYS A 266 0.39 -2.08 9.83
C LYS A 266 0.70 -2.25 8.33
N VAL A 267 1.65 -3.13 7.99
CA VAL A 267 1.88 -3.60 6.63
C VAL A 267 1.27 -4.98 6.46
N TYR A 268 0.49 -5.17 5.40
CA TYR A 268 -0.24 -6.39 5.11
C TYR A 268 0.02 -6.88 3.69
N ASN A 269 -0.13 -8.17 3.48
CA ASN A 269 -0.10 -8.84 2.20
C ASN A 269 -1.49 -9.39 1.86
N LEU A 270 -1.85 -9.33 0.58
CA LEU A 270 -3.02 -10.00 0.03
C LEU A 270 -2.64 -11.26 -0.76
N GLY A 271 -3.44 -12.31 -0.63
CA GLY A 271 -3.22 -13.54 -1.38
C GLY A 271 -4.21 -14.64 -1.04
N TRP A 272 -3.89 -15.85 -1.46
CA TRP A 272 -4.67 -17.07 -1.21
C TRP A 272 -3.92 -18.03 -0.31
N PHE A 273 -4.63 -18.59 0.66
CA PHE A 273 -4.19 -19.76 1.42
C PHE A 273 -5.08 -20.96 1.15
N GLN A 274 -4.49 -22.15 1.22
CA GLN A 274 -5.27 -23.39 1.30
C GLN A 274 -5.96 -23.46 2.65
N LYS A 275 -7.21 -23.94 2.67
CA LYS A 275 -7.98 -24.11 3.92
C LYS A 275 -7.23 -24.91 4.98
N GLN A 276 -6.53 -25.98 4.58
CA GLN A 276 -5.78 -26.83 5.49
C GLN A 276 -4.64 -26.12 6.23
N ASP A 277 -4.18 -24.98 5.71
CA ASP A 277 -3.10 -24.17 6.30
C ASP A 277 -3.62 -23.17 7.34
N LEU A 278 -4.95 -23.07 7.51
CA LEU A 278 -5.60 -22.11 8.37
C LEU A 278 -6.48 -22.79 9.43
N GLU A 279 -6.50 -22.20 10.62
CA GLU A 279 -7.51 -22.44 11.65
C GLU A 279 -8.33 -21.16 11.80
N LEU A 280 -9.61 -21.21 11.45
CA LEU A 280 -10.52 -20.09 11.64
C LEU A 280 -10.76 -19.87 13.14
N ILE A 281 -10.72 -18.62 13.57
CA ILE A 281 -10.93 -18.22 14.95
C ILE A 281 -12.26 -17.49 15.01
N ASP A 282 -13.14 -17.90 15.92
CA ASP A 282 -14.41 -17.21 16.12
C ASP A 282 -14.15 -15.78 16.60
N THR A 283 -14.79 -14.83 15.94
CA THR A 283 -14.94 -13.47 16.44
C THR A 283 -15.90 -13.52 17.62
N LYS A 284 -15.38 -13.54 18.85
CA LYS A 284 -16.16 -13.15 20.03
C LYS A 284 -16.51 -11.67 19.96
#